data_AF-A0A1V4ZT26-F1
#
_entry.id   AF-A0A1V4ZT26-F1
#
_cell.length_a   1.000
_cell.length_b   1.000
_cell.length_c   1.000
_cell.angle_alpha   90.00
_cell.angle_beta   90.00
_cell.angle_gamma   90.00
#
_symmetry.space_group_name_H-M   'P 1'
#
loop_
_entity.id
_entity.type
_entity.pdbx_description
1 polymer ?
#
loop_
_entity_poly.entity_id
_entity_poly.type
_entity_poly.pdbx_seq_one_letter_code
_entity_poly.pdbx_strand_id
1 'polypeptide(L)'
;MKKTDTQIRFETRVPLSEVMRPNPTTINNGATVAQAAAAMCHDDVGSVIILERNLPIGIVTEQDINCKVVAKDLKPSTVHVNEIMSTPLITVGAKKTVGHAAHMMVKHRVRRLPVVNEKKKVIGIVTVRDLLTVSNELNELMAELIEINREDIVEPGICNRCSQMSDDLKRVDNQMLCARCREEDKIT
;
A
#
# COMPACT_ATOMS: atom_id res chain seq x y z
N MET A 1 14.46 -28.05 -18.64
CA MET A 1 14.86 -26.90 -17.79
C MET A 1 14.54 -25.60 -18.52
N LYS A 2 13.35 -25.05 -18.30
CA LYS A 2 13.00 -23.66 -18.64
C LYS A 2 12.21 -23.14 -17.45
N LYS A 3 12.84 -22.28 -16.65
CA LYS A 3 12.17 -21.54 -15.58
C LYS A 3 11.29 -20.51 -16.29
N THR A 4 9.99 -20.75 -16.34
CA THR A 4 9.03 -19.72 -16.72
C THR A 4 8.94 -18.79 -15.54
N ASP A 5 9.52 -17.61 -15.70
CA ASP A 5 9.56 -16.54 -14.70
C ASP A 5 8.14 -15.99 -14.55
N THR A 6 7.38 -16.56 -13.61
CA THR A 6 6.04 -16.10 -13.25
C THR A 6 6.15 -14.79 -12.49
N GLN A 7 6.39 -13.69 -13.21
CA GLN A 7 6.13 -12.36 -12.65
C GLN A 7 4.63 -12.12 -12.68
N ILE A 8 3.97 -12.38 -11.55
CA ILE A 8 2.62 -11.89 -11.27
C ILE A 8 2.69 -10.35 -11.27
N ARG A 9 2.38 -9.71 -12.39
CA ARG A 9 2.15 -8.26 -12.44
C ARG A 9 0.79 -7.99 -11.82
N PHE A 10 0.77 -7.65 -10.53
CA PHE A 10 -0.35 -6.90 -9.96
C PHE A 10 -0.49 -5.61 -10.76
N GLU A 11 -1.55 -5.52 -11.57
CA GLU A 11 -1.90 -4.25 -12.17
C GLU A 11 -2.51 -3.38 -11.07
N THR A 12 -1.66 -2.59 -10.41
CA THR A 12 -2.01 -1.57 -9.41
C THR A 12 -2.76 -0.41 -10.08
N ARG A 13 -3.95 -0.69 -10.64
CA ARG A 13 -4.85 0.26 -11.33
C ARG A 13 -5.72 1.06 -10.37
N VAL A 14 -5.70 0.75 -9.08
CA VAL A 14 -6.41 1.48 -8.03
C VAL A 14 -6.03 2.96 -8.08
N PRO A 15 -7.00 3.88 -8.22
CA PRO A 15 -6.75 5.31 -8.23
C PRO A 15 -6.35 5.79 -6.83
N LEU A 16 -5.49 6.80 -6.76
CA LEU A 16 -5.00 7.35 -5.50
C LEU A 16 -6.10 7.93 -4.63
N SER A 17 -7.22 8.38 -5.21
CA SER A 17 -8.38 8.85 -4.44
C SER A 17 -8.95 7.81 -3.48
N GLU A 18 -8.74 6.50 -3.75
CA GLU A 18 -9.24 5.41 -2.91
C GLU A 18 -8.26 5.01 -1.79
N VAL A 19 -6.99 5.44 -1.89
CA VAL A 19 -5.90 4.99 -1.01
C VAL A 19 -5.31 6.15 -0.20
N MET A 20 -5.41 7.38 -0.71
CA MET A 20 -4.83 8.55 -0.05
C MET A 20 -5.52 8.82 1.29
N ARG A 21 -4.75 9.34 2.25
CA ARG A 21 -5.33 9.96 3.43
C ARG A 21 -5.82 11.36 3.05
N PRO A 22 -7.10 11.70 3.27
CA PRO A 22 -7.62 13.03 2.98
C PRO A 22 -7.11 14.07 3.99
N ASN A 23 -7.25 15.35 3.66
CA ASN A 23 -6.98 16.48 4.57
C ASN A 23 -5.59 16.44 5.23
N PRO A 24 -4.50 16.43 4.44
CA PRO A 24 -3.16 16.38 5.02
C PRO A 24 -2.87 17.66 5.81
N THR A 25 -2.08 17.52 6.87
CA THR A 25 -1.63 18.66 7.69
C THR A 25 -0.88 19.67 6.84
N THR A 26 -1.32 20.92 6.90
CA THR A 26 -0.72 22.03 6.17
C THR A 26 -0.42 23.21 7.08
N ILE A 27 0.64 23.94 6.77
CA ILE A 27 1.02 25.17 7.49
C ILE A 27 1.52 26.22 6.49
N ASN A 28 1.52 27.49 6.90
CA ASN A 28 2.03 28.59 6.08
C ASN A 28 3.57 28.62 6.06
N ASN A 29 4.16 29.12 4.96
CA ASN A 29 5.61 29.22 4.78
C ASN A 29 6.35 30.10 5.82
N GLY A 30 5.64 31.02 6.49
CA GLY A 30 6.18 31.83 7.58
C GLY A 30 6.18 31.13 8.95
N ALA A 31 5.66 29.90 9.07
CA ALA A 31 5.67 29.16 10.33
C ALA A 31 7.10 28.77 10.76
N THR A 32 7.27 28.57 12.06
CA THR A 32 8.51 28.06 12.65
C THR A 32 8.53 26.53 12.64
N VAL A 33 9.72 25.95 12.78
CA VAL A 33 9.88 24.50 12.91
C VAL A 33 9.19 23.97 14.18
N ALA A 34 9.16 24.75 15.26
CA ALA A 34 8.39 24.42 16.46
C ALA A 34 6.88 24.28 16.17
N GLN A 35 6.31 25.19 15.39
CA GLN A 35 4.90 25.11 14.99
C GLN A 35 4.64 23.92 14.06
N ALA A 36 5.58 23.62 13.14
CA ALA A 36 5.50 22.42 12.32
C ALA A 36 5.50 21.14 13.16
N ALA A 37 6.42 21.03 14.12
CA ALA A 37 6.50 19.89 15.02
C ALA A 37 5.23 19.75 15.87
N ALA A 38 4.70 20.87 16.40
CA ALA A 38 3.44 20.85 17.15
C ALA A 38 2.26 20.36 16.29
N ALA A 39 2.18 20.80 15.03
CA ALA A 39 1.16 20.32 14.10
C ALA A 39 1.32 18.82 13.78
N MET A 40 2.56 18.35 13.59
CA MET A 40 2.86 16.92 13.42
C MET A 40 2.39 16.08 14.61
N CYS A 41 2.66 16.53 15.84
CA CYS A 41 2.21 15.85 17.05
C CYS A 41 0.70 15.89 17.23
N HIS A 42 0.05 17.02 16.91
CA HIS A 42 -1.39 17.17 17.05
C HIS A 42 -2.17 16.25 16.10
N ASP A 43 -1.73 16.18 14.85
CA ASP A 43 -2.41 15.42 13.80
C ASP A 43 -1.90 13.96 13.70
N ASP A 44 -0.93 13.57 14.54
CA ASP A 44 -0.25 12.26 14.51
C ASP A 44 0.33 11.92 13.11
N VAL A 45 1.08 12.87 12.54
CA VAL A 45 1.70 12.73 11.21
C VAL A 45 3.18 13.06 11.22
N GLY A 46 3.96 12.35 10.41
CA GLY A 46 5.41 12.60 10.29
C GLY A 46 5.81 13.67 9.27
N SER A 47 4.86 14.45 8.72
CA SER A 47 5.14 15.57 7.80
C SER A 47 4.03 16.58 7.71
N VAL A 48 4.40 17.81 7.36
CA VAL A 48 3.49 18.91 7.05
C VAL A 48 3.77 19.48 5.67
N ILE A 49 2.72 19.85 4.95
CA ILE A 49 2.83 20.49 3.64
C ILE A 49 2.86 22.01 3.84
N ILE A 50 3.81 22.66 3.19
CA ILE A 50 4.03 24.10 3.29
C ILE A 50 3.26 24.81 2.18
N LEU A 51 2.43 25.78 2.58
CA LEU A 51 1.62 26.58 1.69
C LEU A 51 2.15 28.02 1.61
N GLU A 52 2.10 28.57 0.41
CA GLU A 52 2.24 30.01 0.15
C GLU A 52 1.03 30.48 -0.67
N ARG A 53 0.27 31.45 -0.15
CA ARG A 53 -0.97 31.95 -0.79
C ARG A 53 -1.93 30.81 -1.20
N ASN A 54 -2.08 29.80 -0.35
CA ASN A 54 -2.87 28.57 -0.57
C ASN A 54 -2.36 27.62 -1.68
N LEU A 55 -1.16 27.86 -2.20
CA LEU A 55 -0.49 26.95 -3.12
C LEU A 55 0.53 26.11 -2.36
N PRO A 56 0.60 24.79 -2.60
CA PRO A 56 1.56 23.94 -1.94
C PRO A 56 2.93 24.07 -2.61
N ILE A 57 3.91 24.55 -1.84
CA ILE A 57 5.25 24.89 -2.36
C ILE A 57 6.34 23.95 -1.85
N GLY A 58 6.14 23.29 -0.73
CA GLY A 58 7.14 22.40 -0.14
C GLY A 58 6.57 21.46 0.91
N ILE A 59 7.45 20.63 1.48
CA ILE A 59 7.11 19.69 2.54
C ILE A 59 8.24 19.66 3.57
N VAL A 60 7.86 19.56 4.85
CA VAL A 60 8.79 19.32 5.96
C VAL A 60 8.43 17.98 6.58
N THR A 61 9.44 17.16 6.82
CA THR A 61 9.31 15.85 7.47
C THR A 61 10.07 15.83 8.80
N GLU A 62 9.80 14.83 9.65
CA GLU A 62 10.60 14.58 10.86
C GLU A 62 12.11 14.50 10.58
N GLN A 63 12.49 13.92 9.44
CA GLN A 63 13.89 13.83 9.02
C GLN A 63 14.50 15.21 8.76
N ASP A 64 13.73 16.14 8.19
CA ASP A 64 14.20 17.52 7.98
C ASP A 64 14.44 18.21 9.33
N ILE A 65 13.53 18.05 10.28
CA ILE A 65 13.67 18.61 11.64
C ILE A 65 14.92 18.03 12.32
N ASN A 66 15.06 16.70 12.28
CA ASN A 66 16.18 16.02 12.91
C ASN A 66 17.53 16.44 12.30
N CYS A 67 17.66 16.39 10.97
CA CYS A 67 18.93 16.60 10.30
C CYS A 67 19.29 18.08 10.07
N LYS A 68 18.30 18.97 9.91
CA LYS A 68 18.54 20.38 9.56
C LYS A 68 18.43 21.33 10.74
N VAL A 69 17.80 20.92 11.85
CA VAL A 69 17.61 21.75 13.06
C VAL A 69 18.27 21.12 14.26
N VAL A 70 17.81 19.95 14.69
CA VAL A 70 18.28 19.30 15.94
C VAL A 70 19.77 18.96 15.85
N ALA A 71 20.20 18.29 14.76
CA ALA A 71 21.60 17.93 14.55
C ALA A 71 22.56 19.14 14.44
N LYS A 72 22.02 20.35 14.24
CA LYS A 72 22.78 21.59 14.16
C LYS A 72 22.67 22.43 15.44
N ASP A 73 22.04 21.89 16.49
CA ASP A 73 21.77 22.58 17.76
C ASP A 73 21.04 23.93 17.59
N LEU A 74 20.15 23.99 16.59
CA LEU A 74 19.34 25.19 16.32
C LEU A 74 18.04 25.14 17.12
N LYS A 75 17.61 26.30 17.62
CA LYS A 75 16.34 26.43 18.34
C LYS A 75 15.16 26.31 17.36
N PRO A 76 14.24 25.34 17.50
CA PRO A 76 13.13 25.17 16.55
C PRO A 76 12.17 26.37 16.45
N SER A 77 12.12 27.22 17.47
CA SER A 77 11.29 28.42 17.48
C SER A 77 11.88 29.60 16.71
N THR A 78 13.14 29.52 16.27
CA THR A 78 13.83 30.61 15.54
C THR A 78 14.11 30.27 14.09
N VAL A 79 13.91 29.01 13.69
CA VAL A 79 14.08 28.54 12.31
C VAL A 79 12.72 28.46 11.64
N HIS A 80 12.60 28.98 10.43
CA HIS A 80 11.39 28.91 9.64
C HIS A 80 11.33 27.64 8.78
N VAL A 81 10.12 27.18 8.50
CA VAL A 81 9.88 25.97 7.71
C VAL A 81 10.35 26.10 6.27
N ASN A 82 10.33 27.31 5.71
CA ASN A 82 10.82 27.58 4.37
C ASN A 82 12.35 27.41 4.21
N GLU A 83 13.11 27.50 5.32
CA GLU A 83 14.57 27.30 5.33
C GLU A 83 14.94 25.81 5.27
N ILE A 84 14.06 24.93 5.76
CA ILE A 84 14.35 23.49 5.88
C ILE A 84 13.50 22.61 4.96
N MET A 85 12.43 23.13 4.37
CA MET A 85 11.53 22.34 3.51
C MET A 85 12.24 21.81 2.26
N SER A 86 11.74 20.69 1.75
CA SER A 86 12.06 20.24 0.40
C SER A 86 11.14 20.96 -0.60
N THR A 87 11.75 21.58 -1.62
CA THR A 87 11.08 22.35 -2.69
C THR A 87 11.84 22.19 -4.01
N PRO A 88 11.18 22.16 -5.19
CA PRO A 88 9.73 22.25 -5.41
C PRO A 88 8.98 21.00 -4.93
N LEU A 89 7.75 21.19 -4.49
CA LEU A 89 6.92 20.07 -4.03
C LEU A 89 6.57 19.11 -5.16
N ILE A 90 6.91 17.84 -4.97
CA ILE A 90 6.56 16.75 -5.89
C ILE A 90 5.14 16.30 -5.54
N THR A 91 4.22 16.43 -6.50
CA THR A 91 2.79 16.13 -6.30
C THR A 91 2.29 15.16 -7.36
N VAL A 92 1.19 14.49 -7.05
CA VAL A 92 0.53 13.52 -7.96
C VAL A 92 -0.97 13.81 -8.02
N GLY A 93 -1.61 13.55 -9.16
CA GLY A 93 -3.05 13.75 -9.31
C GLY A 93 -3.87 12.60 -8.71
N ALA A 94 -5.03 12.88 -8.12
CA ALA A 94 -5.88 11.86 -7.48
C ALA A 94 -6.37 10.74 -8.42
N LYS A 95 -6.52 11.03 -9.72
CA LYS A 95 -6.91 10.06 -10.75
C LYS A 95 -5.75 9.15 -11.20
N LYS A 96 -4.52 9.40 -10.74
CA LYS A 96 -3.36 8.52 -11.04
C LYS A 96 -3.44 7.26 -10.19
N THR A 97 -2.74 6.23 -10.62
CA THR A 97 -2.79 4.93 -9.97
C THR A 97 -1.74 4.77 -8.87
N VAL A 98 -1.96 3.83 -7.97
CA VAL A 98 -0.99 3.36 -6.96
C VAL A 98 0.37 3.04 -7.60
N GLY A 99 0.40 2.33 -8.73
CA GLY A 99 1.64 2.00 -9.43
C GLY A 99 2.37 3.21 -9.97
N HIS A 100 1.63 4.22 -10.46
CA HIS A 100 2.23 5.48 -10.88
C HIS A 100 2.86 6.23 -9.71
N ALA A 101 2.18 6.28 -8.56
CA ALA A 101 2.72 6.88 -7.34
C ALA A 101 3.97 6.15 -6.85
N ALA A 102 3.96 4.81 -6.83
CA ALA A 102 5.13 4.01 -6.47
C ALA A 102 6.33 4.31 -7.37
N HIS A 103 6.11 4.39 -8.69
CA HIS A 103 7.17 4.75 -9.64
C HIS A 103 7.70 6.17 -9.39
N MET A 104 6.82 7.14 -9.12
CA MET A 104 7.24 8.50 -8.76
C MET A 104 8.05 8.53 -7.46
N MET A 105 7.64 7.78 -6.43
CA MET A 105 8.37 7.67 -5.16
C MET A 105 9.79 7.13 -5.37
N VAL A 106 9.95 6.08 -6.16
CA VAL A 106 11.27 5.51 -6.51
C VAL A 106 12.11 6.51 -7.31
N LYS A 107 11.54 7.08 -8.38
CA LYS A 107 12.22 8.02 -9.27
C LYS A 107 12.75 9.24 -8.51
N HIS A 108 11.95 9.77 -7.60
CA HIS A 108 12.27 10.98 -6.85
C HIS A 108 12.91 10.71 -5.48
N ARG A 109 13.07 9.44 -5.09
CA ARG A 109 13.56 9.00 -3.79
C ARG A 109 12.80 9.62 -2.61
N VAL A 110 11.48 9.73 -2.76
CA VAL A 110 10.57 10.28 -1.74
C VAL A 110 9.64 9.19 -1.22
N ARG A 111 9.30 9.25 0.07
CA ARG A 111 8.44 8.24 0.73
C ARG A 111 6.97 8.64 0.83
N ARG A 112 6.65 9.85 0.40
CA ARG A 112 5.32 10.46 0.50
C ARG A 112 5.09 11.40 -0.66
N LEU A 113 3.88 11.41 -1.18
CA LEU A 113 3.45 12.25 -2.29
C LEU A 113 2.13 12.94 -1.91
N PRO A 114 2.13 14.27 -1.79
CA PRO A 114 0.89 15.02 -1.74
C PRO A 114 0.07 14.82 -3.02
N VAL A 115 -1.22 14.57 -2.81
CA VAL A 115 -2.20 14.37 -3.87
C VAL A 115 -2.92 15.68 -4.12
N VAL A 116 -2.97 16.11 -5.38
CA VAL A 116 -3.58 17.37 -5.80
C VAL A 116 -4.77 17.15 -6.74
N ASN A 117 -5.70 18.10 -6.71
CA ASN A 117 -6.79 18.18 -7.68
C ASN A 117 -6.38 18.96 -8.94
N GLU A 118 -7.31 19.12 -9.88
CA GLU A 118 -7.10 19.84 -11.15
C GLU A 118 -6.74 21.32 -10.95
N LYS A 119 -7.14 21.92 -9.82
CA LYS A 119 -6.80 23.30 -9.43
C LYS A 119 -5.48 23.40 -8.64
N LYS A 120 -4.66 22.34 -8.62
CA LYS A 120 -3.38 22.24 -7.88
C LYS A 120 -3.50 22.43 -6.37
N LYS A 121 -4.70 22.31 -5.80
CA LYS A 121 -4.88 22.27 -4.34
C LYS A 121 -4.61 20.87 -3.84
N VAL A 122 -3.95 20.78 -2.69
CA VAL A 122 -3.74 19.51 -2.00
C VAL A 122 -5.06 19.03 -1.43
N ILE A 123 -5.40 17.78 -1.70
CA ILE A 123 -6.63 17.11 -1.23
C ILE A 123 -6.33 15.84 -0.44
N GLY A 124 -5.09 15.36 -0.49
CA GLY A 124 -4.66 14.16 0.24
C GLY A 124 -3.15 14.01 0.28
N ILE A 125 -2.69 12.97 0.95
CA ILE A 125 -1.31 12.51 0.92
C ILE A 125 -1.29 10.99 0.85
N VAL A 126 -0.34 10.44 0.10
CA VAL A 126 -0.09 9.00 0.07
C VAL A 126 1.35 8.72 0.47
N THR A 127 1.55 7.74 1.34
CA THR A 127 2.86 7.29 1.81
C THR A 127 3.18 5.91 1.28
N VAL A 128 4.46 5.51 1.34
CA VAL A 128 4.86 4.13 1.03
C VAL A 128 4.05 3.11 1.86
N ARG A 129 3.72 3.43 3.12
CA ARG A 129 2.91 2.55 3.96
C ARG A 129 1.51 2.36 3.39
N ASP A 130 0.85 3.45 2.96
CA ASP A 130 -0.49 3.37 2.39
C ASP A 130 -0.50 2.55 1.08
N LEU A 131 0.56 2.65 0.27
CA LEU A 131 0.68 1.83 -0.96
C LEU A 131 0.85 0.32 -0.66
N LEU A 132 1.49 -0.03 0.47
CA LEU A 132 1.70 -1.43 0.88
C LEU A 132 0.43 -2.07 1.48
N THR A 133 -0.46 -1.27 2.08
CA THR A 133 -1.74 -1.78 2.60
C THR A 133 -2.59 -2.39 1.49
N VAL A 134 -2.61 -1.77 0.30
CA VAL A 134 -3.37 -2.26 -0.86
C VAL A 134 -2.96 -3.68 -1.28
N SER A 135 -1.69 -4.06 -1.12
CA SER A 135 -1.24 -5.42 -1.44
C SER A 135 -1.63 -6.46 -0.39
N ASN A 136 -1.83 -6.07 0.87
CA ASN A 136 -2.16 -7.01 1.94
C ASN A 136 -3.63 -7.44 1.88
N GLU A 137 -4.54 -6.49 1.66
CA GLU A 137 -5.98 -6.79 1.54
C GLU A 137 -6.27 -7.74 0.37
N LEU A 138 -5.54 -7.58 -0.75
CA LEU A 138 -5.67 -8.49 -1.89
C LEU A 138 -5.12 -9.89 -1.59
N ASN A 139 -4.05 -10.01 -0.80
CA ASN A 139 -3.50 -11.32 -0.40
C ASN A 139 -4.47 -12.12 0.45
N GLU A 140 -5.20 -11.46 1.36
CA GLU A 140 -6.24 -12.10 2.17
C GLU A 140 -7.41 -12.58 1.31
N LEU A 141 -7.93 -11.71 0.44
CA LEU A 141 -9.04 -12.06 -0.47
C LEU A 141 -8.66 -13.16 -1.47
N MET A 142 -7.42 -13.19 -1.97
CA MET A 142 -6.99 -14.25 -2.88
C MET A 142 -6.89 -15.60 -2.17
N ALA A 143 -6.51 -15.65 -0.89
CA ALA A 143 -6.51 -16.90 -0.14
C ALA A 143 -7.93 -17.49 -0.08
N GLU A 144 -8.93 -16.67 0.21
CA GLU A 144 -10.34 -17.08 0.23
C GLU A 144 -10.84 -17.53 -1.16
N LEU A 145 -10.51 -16.80 -2.23
CA LEU A 145 -10.91 -17.16 -3.59
C LEU A 145 -10.22 -18.43 -4.11
N ILE A 146 -8.98 -18.70 -3.69
CA ILE A 146 -8.25 -19.94 -4.00
C ILE A 146 -8.95 -21.14 -3.35
N GLU A 147 -9.50 -20.99 -2.15
CA GLU A 147 -10.28 -22.05 -1.51
C GLU A 147 -11.56 -22.36 -2.28
N ILE A 148 -12.29 -21.32 -2.71
CA ILE A 148 -13.55 -21.49 -3.46
C ILE A 148 -13.31 -22.12 -4.84
N ASN A 149 -12.21 -21.77 -5.50
CA ASN A 149 -11.88 -22.25 -6.85
C ASN A 149 -10.89 -23.42 -6.86
N ARG A 150 -10.60 -24.03 -5.71
CA ARG A 150 -9.87 -25.30 -5.71
C ARG A 150 -10.78 -26.34 -6.36
N GLU A 151 -10.59 -26.57 -7.66
CA GLU A 151 -11.16 -27.74 -8.34
C GLU A 151 -10.79 -28.96 -7.50
N ASP A 152 -11.76 -29.85 -7.24
CA ASP A 152 -11.46 -31.19 -6.73
C ASP A 152 -10.49 -31.82 -7.75
N ILE A 153 -9.19 -31.78 -7.47
CA ILE A 153 -8.18 -32.34 -8.37
C ILE A 153 -8.50 -33.83 -8.43
N VAL A 154 -9.01 -34.22 -9.60
CA VAL A 154 -9.28 -35.61 -9.91
C VAL A 154 -7.94 -36.25 -10.22
N GLU A 155 -7.32 -36.86 -9.20
CA GLU A 155 -6.03 -37.51 -9.36
C GLU A 155 -6.22 -38.99 -9.69
N PRO A 156 -5.59 -39.52 -10.76
CA PRO A 156 -5.54 -40.94 -10.96
C PRO A 156 -4.67 -41.60 -9.89
N GLY A 157 -5.16 -42.68 -9.30
CA GLY A 157 -4.43 -43.37 -8.25
C GLY A 157 -5.21 -44.52 -7.66
N ILE A 158 -4.71 -45.07 -6.54
CA ILE A 158 -5.33 -46.18 -5.84
C ILE A 158 -6.27 -45.64 -4.77
N CYS A 159 -7.54 -46.05 -4.80
CA CYS A 159 -8.52 -45.73 -3.78
C CYS A 159 -8.10 -46.32 -2.42
N ASN A 160 -8.08 -45.49 -1.37
CA ASN A 160 -7.70 -45.91 -0.02
C ASN A 160 -8.65 -46.95 0.60
N ARG A 161 -9.87 -47.09 0.10
CA ARG A 161 -10.89 -48.00 0.66
C ARG A 161 -10.98 -49.33 -0.08
N CYS A 162 -11.22 -49.29 -1.38
CA CYS A 162 -11.38 -50.52 -2.18
C CYS A 162 -10.07 -51.00 -2.84
N SER A 163 -8.99 -50.23 -2.71
CA SER A 163 -7.67 -50.51 -3.28
C SER A 163 -7.66 -50.70 -4.81
N GLN A 164 -8.70 -50.22 -5.51
CA GLN A 164 -8.76 -50.22 -6.96
C GLN A 164 -8.14 -48.94 -7.54
N MET A 165 -7.51 -49.07 -8.71
CA MET A 165 -7.08 -47.91 -9.49
C MET A 165 -8.30 -47.16 -10.00
N SER A 166 -8.29 -45.83 -9.89
CA SER A 166 -9.36 -44.97 -10.35
C SER A 166 -8.75 -43.68 -10.89
N ASP A 167 -9.26 -43.24 -12.04
CA ASP A 167 -8.95 -41.93 -12.63
C ASP A 167 -9.89 -40.84 -12.08
N ASP A 168 -10.71 -41.18 -11.07
CA ASP A 168 -11.65 -40.28 -10.40
C ASP A 168 -11.58 -40.40 -8.87
N LEU A 169 -10.41 -40.11 -8.28
CA LEU A 169 -10.27 -39.99 -6.82
C LEU A 169 -10.52 -38.56 -6.35
N LYS A 170 -11.26 -38.44 -5.23
CA LYS A 170 -11.43 -37.18 -4.49
C LYS A 170 -11.08 -37.40 -3.03
N ARG A 171 -10.63 -36.34 -2.38
CA ARG A 171 -10.23 -36.36 -0.97
C ARG A 171 -11.47 -36.19 -0.08
N VAL A 172 -11.77 -37.20 0.74
CA VAL A 172 -12.86 -37.20 1.74
C VAL A 172 -12.24 -37.60 3.07
N ASP A 173 -12.38 -36.78 4.11
CA ASP A 173 -11.82 -37.04 5.45
C ASP A 173 -10.35 -37.47 5.44
N ASN A 174 -9.55 -36.78 4.61
CA ASN A 174 -8.12 -37.04 4.43
C ASN A 174 -7.77 -38.40 3.76
N GLN A 175 -8.74 -39.11 3.18
CA GLN A 175 -8.56 -40.32 2.36
C GLN A 175 -8.89 -40.03 0.88
N MET A 176 -8.17 -40.64 -0.06
CA MET A 176 -8.52 -40.56 -1.49
C MET A 176 -9.51 -41.68 -1.83
N LEU A 177 -10.75 -41.31 -2.16
CA LEU A 177 -11.84 -42.27 -2.43
C LEU A 177 -12.33 -42.12 -3.88
N CYS A 178 -12.59 -43.25 -4.53
CA CYS A 178 -13.20 -43.29 -5.87
C CYS A 178 -14.71 -43.00 -5.80
N ALA A 179 -15.33 -42.65 -6.94
CA ALA A 179 -16.77 -42.33 -7.03
C ALA A 179 -17.67 -43.29 -6.26
N ARG A 180 -17.46 -44.60 -6.45
CA ARG A 180 -18.23 -45.65 -5.80
C ARG A 180 -18.11 -45.61 -4.27
N CYS A 181 -16.89 -45.55 -3.74
CA CYS A 181 -16.67 -45.55 -2.29
C CYS A 181 -17.19 -44.25 -1.64
N ARG A 182 -17.23 -43.14 -2.39
CA ARG A 182 -17.83 -41.87 -1.93
C ARG A 182 -19.35 -41.92 -1.86
N GLU A 183 -20.02 -42.70 -2.71
CA GLU A 183 -21.48 -42.86 -2.69
C GLU A 183 -21.95 -43.76 -1.53
N GLU A 184 -21.18 -44.80 -1.20
CA GLU A 184 -21.44 -45.70 -0.07
C GLU A 184 -21.35 -44.96 1.28
N ASP A 185 -20.49 -43.95 1.40
CA ASP A 185 -20.39 -43.09 2.60
C ASP A 185 -21.58 -42.14 2.80
N LYS A 186 -22.34 -41.83 1.75
CA LYS A 186 -23.50 -40.92 1.86
C LYS A 186 -24.79 -41.61 2.30
N ILE A 187 -24.77 -42.94 2.42
CA ILE A 187 -25.94 -43.79 2.71
C ILE A 187 -25.97 -44.25 4.18
N THR A 188 -24.92 -43.96 4.95
CA THR A 188 -24.78 -44.34 6.37
C THR A 188 -24.76 -43.11 7.26
#